data_AF-A0A3B0T374-F1
#
_entry.id   AF-A0A3B0T374-F1
#
_cell.length_a   1.000
_cell.length_b   1.000
_cell.length_c   1.000
_cell.angle_alpha   90.00
_cell.angle_beta   90.00
_cell.angle_gamma   90.00
#
_symmetry.space_group_name_H-M   'P 1'
#
loop_
_entity.id
_entity.type
_entity.pdbx_description
1 polymer ?
#
loop_
_entity_poly.entity_id
_entity_poly.type
_entity_poly.pdbx_seq_one_letter_code
_entity_poly.pdbx_strand_id
1 'polypeptide(L)' 'TTGVGHLDASETAEALTRGAGTARRLLEDGRIGGALLTLNAQTRQIGAAAPITEDTGELIHA' A
#
# COMPACT_ATOMS: atom_id res chain seq x y z
N THR A 1 9.45 23.21 9.35
CA THR A 1 8.83 21.95 8.91
C THR A 1 7.77 22.33 7.91
N THR A 2 8.00 22.14 6.61
CA THR A 2 6.97 22.44 5.60
C THR A 2 5.95 21.30 5.66
N GLY A 3 5.13 21.34 6.70
CA GLY A 3 3.88 20.61 6.71
C GLY A 3 3.07 21.17 5.56
N VAL A 4 2.94 20.37 4.51
CA VAL A 4 1.86 20.54 3.53
C VAL A 4 0.59 20.76 4.36
N GLY A 5 -0.09 21.89 4.14
CA GLY A 5 -1.30 22.22 4.89
C GLY A 5 -2.34 21.10 4.78
N HIS A 6 -3.42 21.19 5.56
CA HIS A 6 -4.53 20.23 5.43
C HIS A 6 -4.97 20.16 3.97
N LEU A 7 -4.64 19.03 3.32
CA LEU A 7 -5.14 18.73 1.97
C LEU A 7 -6.64 18.62 2.05
N ASP A 8 -7.33 19.24 1.11
CA ASP A 8 -8.77 19.06 0.98
C ASP A 8 -9.11 17.64 0.49
N ALA A 9 -10.39 17.30 0.48
CA ALA A 9 -10.86 15.98 0.06
C ALA A 9 -10.50 15.66 -1.41
N SER A 10 -10.45 16.67 -2.29
CA SER A 10 -10.11 16.49 -3.69
C SER A 10 -8.62 16.21 -3.86
N GLU A 11 -7.77 16.99 -3.20
CA GLU A 11 -6.32 16.80 -3.21
C GLU A 11 -5.93 15.44 -2.62
N THR A 12 -6.61 15.03 -1.56
CA THR A 12 -6.44 13.70 -0.94
C THR A 12 -6.80 12.59 -1.94
N ALA A 13 -7.95 12.72 -2.61
CA ALA A 13 -8.41 11.74 -3.61
C ALA A 13 -7.47 11.66 -4.82
N GLU A 14 -6.95 12.78 -5.29
CA GLU A 14 -5.97 12.83 -6.37
C GLU A 14 -4.65 12.17 -5.99
N ALA A 15 -4.12 12.49 -4.81
CA ALA A 15 -2.88 11.90 -4.32
C ALA A 15 -3.01 10.39 -4.17
N LEU A 16 -4.12 9.91 -3.60
CA LEU A 16 -4.43 8.48 -3.49
C LEU A 16 -4.58 7.82 -4.87
N THR A 17 -5.14 8.52 -5.85
CA THR A 17 -5.29 8.02 -7.22
C THR A 17 -3.93 7.87 -7.91
N ARG A 18 -3.04 8.87 -7.79
CA ARG A 18 -1.66 8.79 -8.31
C ARG A 18 -0.86 7.67 -7.63
N GLY A 19 -0.96 7.56 -6.32
CA GLY A 19 -0.34 6.48 -5.54
C GLY A 19 -0.85 5.10 -5.96
N ALA A 20 -2.17 4.96 -6.14
CA ALA A 20 -2.80 3.73 -6.57
C ALA A 20 -2.34 3.29 -7.97
N GLY A 21 -2.21 4.22 -8.91
CA GLY A 21 -1.68 3.92 -10.25
C GLY A 21 -0.25 3.38 -10.20
N THR A 22 0.59 3.98 -9.35
CA THR A 22 1.98 3.51 -9.16
C THR A 22 2.02 2.13 -8.52
N ALA A 23 1.26 1.92 -7.44
CA ALA A 23 1.16 0.63 -6.76
C ALA A 23 0.63 -0.46 -7.70
N ARG A 24 -0.33 -0.13 -8.55
CA ARG A 24 -0.87 -1.05 -9.55
C ARG A 24 0.19 -1.48 -10.56
N ARG A 25 1.00 -0.55 -11.07
CA ARG A 25 2.10 -0.89 -11.97
C ARG A 25 3.10 -1.83 -11.31
N LEU A 26 3.47 -1.56 -10.05
CA LEU A 26 4.38 -2.43 -9.30
C LEU A 26 3.78 -3.83 -9.06
N LEU A 27 2.48 -3.92 -8.86
CA LEU A 27 1.76 -5.19 -8.71
C LEU A 27 1.74 -5.98 -10.03
N GLU A 28 1.42 -5.31 -11.13
CA GLU A 28 1.41 -5.90 -12.48
C GLU A 28 2.82 -6.36 -12.91
N ASP A 29 3.86 -5.62 -12.51
CA ASP A 29 5.27 -6.00 -12.70
C ASP A 29 5.72 -7.14 -11.75
N GLY A 30 4.85 -7.63 -10.86
CA GLY A 30 5.15 -8.68 -9.88
C GLY A 30 6.14 -8.26 -8.79
N ARG A 31 6.39 -6.95 -8.63
CA ARG A 31 7.36 -6.40 -7.67
C ARG A 31 6.79 -6.31 -6.26
N ILE A 32 5.47 -6.26 -6.13
CA ILE A 32 4.75 -6.29 -4.85
C ILE A 32 3.53 -7.22 -4.96
N GLY A 33 3.13 -7.84 -3.85
CA GLY A 33 1.89 -8.63 -3.78
C GLY A 33 0.63 -7.80 -3.56
N GLY A 34 0.78 -6.59 -3.02
CA GLY A 34 -0.29 -5.65 -2.75
C GLY A 34 0.23 -4.37 -2.07
N ALA A 35 -0.64 -3.36 -1.92
CA ALA A 35 -0.33 -2.11 -1.23
C ALA A 35 -1.55 -1.58 -0.47
N LEU A 36 -1.30 -0.96 0.68
CA LEU A 36 -2.28 -0.20 1.45
C LEU A 36 -1.86 1.26 1.48
N LEU A 37 -2.67 2.15 0.91
CA LEU A 37 -2.40 3.59 0.84
C LEU A 37 -3.34 4.32 1.78
N THR A 38 -2.81 5.06 2.75
CA THR A 38 -3.60 5.82 3.72
C THR A 38 -3.19 7.29 3.71
N LEU A 39 -4.17 8.19 3.56
CA LEU A 39 -3.99 9.64 3.60
C LEU A 39 -5.25 10.30 4.16
N ASN A 40 -5.13 11.21 5.14
CA ASN A 40 -6.25 11.92 5.77
C ASN A 40 -7.42 10.99 6.18
N ALA A 41 -7.11 9.87 6.84
CA ALA A 41 -8.05 8.81 7.24
C ALA A 41 -8.76 8.07 6.08
N GLN A 42 -8.52 8.43 4.83
CA GLN A 42 -8.95 7.66 3.67
C GLN A 42 -7.93 6.55 3.39
N THR A 43 -8.42 5.33 3.22
CA THR A 43 -7.58 4.17 2.94
C THR A 43 -8.00 3.52 1.63
N ARG A 44 -7.02 3.12 0.84
CA ARG A 44 -7.21 2.42 -0.43
C ARG A 44 -6.25 1.25 -0.54
N GLN A 45 -6.82 0.07 -0.75
CA GLN A 45 -6.06 -1.16 -0.97
C GLN A 45 -5.91 -1.43 -2.48
N ILE A 46 -4.72 -1.87 -2.89
CA ILE A 46 -4.40 -2.31 -4.24
C ILE A 46 -3.87 -3.75 -4.17
N GLY A 47 -4.46 -4.65 -4.95
CA GLY A 47 -4.12 -6.06 -4.92
C GLY A 47 -4.74 -6.83 -3.75
N ALA A 48 -4.60 -8.15 -3.78
CA ALA A 48 -4.95 -8.97 -2.64
C ALA A 48 -3.93 -8.70 -1.53
N ALA A 49 -4.40 -8.42 -0.31
CA ALA A 49 -3.54 -8.51 0.86
C ALA A 49 -3.17 -9.99 0.98
N ALA A 50 -2.04 -10.40 0.39
CA ALA A 50 -1.51 -11.72 0.62
C ALA A 50 -1.18 -11.77 2.12
N PRO A 51 -1.83 -12.64 2.92
CA PRO A 51 -1.40 -12.82 4.29
C PRO A 51 0.06 -13.24 4.22
N ILE A 52 0.93 -12.46 4.87
CA ILE A 52 2.29 -12.90 5.10
C ILE A 52 2.14 -14.01 6.12
N THR A 53 2.06 -15.26 5.65
CA THR A 53 2.30 -16.40 6.52
C THR A 53 3.76 -16.27 6.92
N GLU A 54 4.02 -15.79 8.13
CA GLU A 54 5.30 -15.99 8.75
C GLU A 54 5.53 -17.50 8.74
N ASP A 55 6.43 -17.96 7.88
CA ASP A 55 7.04 -19.26 8.02
C ASP A 55 7.84 -19.18 9.32
N THR A 56 7.15 -19.38 10.45
CA THR A 56 7.79 -19.71 11.71
C THR A 56 8.44 -21.05 11.45
N GLY A 57 9.65 -21.00 10.89
CA GLY A 57 10.46 -22.15 10.61
C GLY A 57 10.51 -23.00 11.86
N GLU A 58 9.75 -24.10 11.84
CA GLU A 58 10.06 -25.24 12.66
C GLU A 58 11.45 -25.66 12.17
N LEU A 59 12.48 -25.28 12.94
CA LEU A 59 13.83 -25.79 12.74
C LEU A 59 13.68 -27.31 12.69
N ILE A 60 13.83 -27.88 11.50
CA ILE A 60 13.88 -29.32 11.29
C ILE A 60 15.10 -29.79 12.10
N HIS A 61 14.90 -30.17 13.36
CA HIS A 61 15.89 -30.84 14.16
C HIS A 61 15.77 -32.34 13.85
N ALA A 62 16.78 -32.79 13.10
CA ALA A 62 17.11 -34.19 12.87
C ALA A 62 17.69 -34.83 14.14
#